data_AF-A0A1H9CY84-F1
#
_entry.id   AF-A0A1H9CY84-F1
#
_cell.length_a   1.000
_cell.length_b   1.000
_cell.length_c   1.000
_cell.angle_alpha   90.00
_cell.angle_beta   90.00
_cell.angle_gamma   90.00
#
_symmetry.space_group_name_H-M   'P 1'
#
loop_
_entity.id
_entity.type
_entity.pdbx_description
1 polymer ?
#
loop_
_entity_poly.entity_id
_entity_poly.type
_entity_poly.pdbx_seq_one_letter_code
_entity_poly.pdbx_strand_id
1 'polypeptide(L)'
;MHYQVFFYQEYDTMYDLNDAYKQHLEAIAEAIQASPNLATFLEEEEDEFYDALKLEFEPQIEQAHQQLIDYSPLEIEAFERYLLDERFEGLFLPRALGYAVLRGEVTEHYYYARQNDHFGTILKAIAVNSNFDQLSSRIGQSVQCGFALSSDIFVTGLVDGVPSKRVRQFLQAQRSSDARTMEGRRRIERRYRKQFRNRNYHYAPFPVTTSELTTYNSALIDFLLFRVSGDLPNDALMPTLHAMVTRPEFAGRKEILRPMAIYGAYFTPSEEGLPEFMEAINRERKADPEGMANAILSFILELKQNREVPFGPEQEQRLGNVIDRTIDDDLSAYFNLTDKIHGDGYVNPDVHEAIMEEQGKHPGLSPFNENIRETIHGYFSQLAKGLGTNERDYMEWFEITGKQFPAYIKIFGNESFNQQLRALARKYTKDLIKVHTNKRGKDYRDIKKTTMATWQDYGFMTEKQLKEFFKTPRKKKIEE
;
A
#
# COMPACT_ATOMS: atom_id res chain seq x y z
N MET A 1 7.83 -39.96 32.27
CA MET A 1 8.55 -38.75 32.71
C MET A 1 7.58 -37.59 32.57
N HIS A 2 7.34 -36.87 33.66
CA HIS A 2 6.38 -35.75 33.70
C HIS A 2 6.89 -34.60 32.82
N TYR A 3 6.20 -34.34 31.70
CA TYR A 3 6.33 -33.05 31.02
C TYR A 3 5.56 -32.02 31.83
N GLN A 4 6.31 -31.17 32.52
CA GLN A 4 5.83 -30.00 33.22
C GLN A 4 5.45 -28.94 32.19
N VAL A 5 4.17 -28.57 32.18
CA VAL A 5 3.63 -27.43 31.43
C VAL A 5 4.17 -26.13 32.04
N PHE A 6 5.15 -25.50 31.40
CA PHE A 6 5.73 -24.18 31.72
C PHE A 6 6.50 -23.73 30.46
N PHE A 7 6.38 -22.55 29.83
CA PHE A 7 5.93 -21.21 30.22
C PHE A 7 5.24 -20.55 29.00
N TYR A 8 3.97 -20.14 29.12
CA TYR A 8 3.52 -18.94 28.42
C TYR A 8 4.05 -17.76 29.26
N GLN A 9 5.21 -17.20 28.90
CA GLN A 9 5.42 -15.81 29.27
C GLN A 9 4.33 -15.03 28.56
N GLU A 10 3.38 -14.45 29.30
CA GLU A 10 2.44 -13.46 28.79
C GLU A 10 3.26 -12.29 28.24
N TYR A 11 3.62 -12.40 26.97
CA TYR A 11 4.16 -11.31 26.22
C TYR A 11 2.97 -10.48 25.77
N ASP A 12 2.89 -9.23 26.24
CA ASP A 12 1.82 -8.30 25.92
C ASP A 12 1.77 -8.06 24.40
N THR A 13 0.87 -8.77 23.73
CA THR A 13 0.51 -8.54 22.33
C THR A 13 -0.77 -7.73 22.29
N MET A 14 -0.83 -6.76 21.39
CA MET A 14 -2.03 -5.94 21.25
C MET A 14 -3.29 -6.77 20.92
N TYR A 15 -3.12 -7.88 20.20
CA TYR A 15 -4.19 -8.79 19.83
C TYR A 15 -3.78 -10.22 20.15
N ASP A 16 -4.68 -10.96 20.78
CA ASP A 16 -4.49 -12.37 21.08
C ASP A 16 -4.72 -13.25 19.86
N LEU A 17 -3.98 -14.34 19.76
CA LEU A 17 -4.18 -15.36 18.74
C LEU A 17 -5.48 -16.14 19.02
N ASN A 18 -6.36 -16.24 18.02
CA ASN A 18 -7.59 -17.01 18.10
C ASN A 18 -7.31 -18.50 18.38
N ASP A 19 -8.18 -19.14 19.14
CA ASP A 19 -8.05 -20.54 19.54
C ASP A 19 -7.96 -21.52 18.36
N ALA A 20 -8.62 -21.22 17.23
CA ALA A 20 -8.52 -22.04 16.03
C ALA A 20 -7.09 -22.05 15.45
N TYR A 21 -6.43 -20.88 15.40
CA TYR A 21 -5.04 -20.79 14.96
C TYR A 21 -4.08 -21.41 15.98
N LYS A 22 -4.33 -21.22 17.28
CA LYS A 22 -3.57 -21.90 18.34
C LYS A 22 -3.65 -23.42 18.21
N GLN A 23 -4.85 -23.98 18.05
CA GLN A 23 -5.05 -25.42 17.88
C GLN A 23 -4.37 -25.94 16.62
N HIS A 24 -4.40 -25.18 15.52
CA HIS A 24 -3.71 -25.58 14.30
C HIS A 24 -2.18 -25.59 14.48
N LEU A 25 -1.62 -24.56 15.12
CA LEU A 25 -0.19 -24.50 15.45
C LEU A 25 0.21 -25.60 16.43
N GLU A 26 -0.63 -25.91 17.41
CA GLU A 26 -0.42 -26.99 18.36
C GLU A 26 -0.35 -28.35 17.64
N ALA A 27 -1.25 -28.61 16.70
CA ALA A 27 -1.21 -29.81 15.88
C ALA A 27 0.08 -29.92 15.04
N ILE A 28 0.60 -28.79 14.52
CA ILE A 28 1.89 -28.76 13.81
C ILE A 28 3.03 -29.06 14.79
N ALA A 29 3.03 -28.47 15.99
CA ALA A 29 4.05 -28.73 17.00
C ALA A 29 4.06 -30.20 17.42
N GLU A 30 2.89 -30.80 17.68
CA GLU A 30 2.77 -32.22 17.99
C GLU A 30 3.28 -33.10 16.84
N ALA A 31 2.98 -32.75 15.58
CA ALA A 31 3.45 -33.47 14.42
C ALA A 31 4.98 -33.39 14.24
N ILE A 32 5.58 -32.23 14.51
CA ILE A 32 7.05 -32.07 14.52
C ILE A 32 7.67 -32.97 15.58
N GLN A 33 7.14 -32.93 16.81
CA GLN A 33 7.67 -33.71 17.94
C GLN A 33 7.49 -35.23 17.77
N ALA A 34 6.49 -35.66 16.98
CA ALA A 34 6.28 -37.06 16.62
C ALA A 34 7.00 -37.48 15.32
N SER A 35 7.69 -36.56 14.63
CA SER A 35 8.30 -36.84 13.33
C SER A 35 9.49 -37.79 13.46
N PRO A 36 9.57 -38.85 12.62
CA PRO A 36 10.77 -39.67 12.51
C PRO A 36 12.02 -38.85 12.16
N ASN A 37 11.86 -37.80 11.35
CA ASN A 37 12.98 -36.92 10.97
C ASN A 37 13.54 -36.18 12.18
N LEU A 38 12.70 -35.82 13.16
CA LEU A 38 13.17 -35.19 14.40
C LEU A 38 13.87 -36.21 15.28
N ALA A 39 13.31 -37.40 15.43
CA ALA A 39 13.94 -38.47 16.20
C ALA A 39 15.35 -38.77 15.67
N THR A 40 15.51 -38.90 14.35
CA THR A 40 16.83 -39.12 13.73
C THR A 40 17.74 -37.90 13.87
N PHE A 41 17.23 -36.68 13.70
CA PHE A 41 18.03 -35.47 13.93
C PHE A 41 18.56 -35.39 15.38
N LEU A 42 17.75 -35.74 16.37
CA LEU A 42 18.17 -35.75 17.78
C LEU A 42 19.18 -36.86 18.11
N GLU A 43 19.23 -37.94 17.31
CA GLU A 43 20.21 -39.02 17.47
C GLU A 43 21.53 -38.75 16.73
N GLU A 44 21.45 -38.24 15.49
CA GLU A 44 22.59 -38.10 14.59
C GLU A 44 23.19 -36.67 14.58
N GLU A 45 22.39 -35.65 14.90
CA GLU A 45 22.74 -34.22 14.91
C GLU A 45 23.35 -33.70 13.58
N GLU A 46 23.10 -34.39 12.46
CA GLU A 46 23.57 -33.97 11.13
C GLU A 46 22.61 -32.98 10.45
N ASP A 47 23.19 -32.01 9.72
CA ASP A 47 22.44 -30.93 9.05
C ASP A 47 21.42 -31.47 8.02
N GLU A 48 21.68 -32.64 7.42
CA GLU A 48 20.79 -33.25 6.42
C GLU A 48 19.40 -33.59 7.02
N PHE A 49 19.34 -34.01 8.28
CA PHE A 49 18.07 -34.33 8.95
C PHE A 49 17.31 -33.08 9.37
N TYR A 50 18.02 -32.01 9.75
CA TYR A 50 17.38 -30.73 9.98
C TYR A 50 16.81 -30.15 8.69
N ASP A 51 17.50 -30.33 7.56
CA ASP A 51 16.99 -29.96 6.24
C ASP A 51 15.76 -30.78 5.84
N ALA A 52 15.69 -32.07 6.20
CA ALA A 52 14.51 -32.89 6.01
C ALA A 52 13.30 -32.37 6.80
N LEU A 53 13.49 -32.01 8.09
CA LEU A 53 12.46 -31.39 8.93
C LEU A 53 11.93 -30.09 8.31
N LYS A 54 12.82 -29.25 7.79
CA LYS A 54 12.45 -28.00 7.14
C LYS A 54 11.59 -28.24 5.90
N LEU A 55 11.99 -29.18 5.05
CA LEU A 55 11.24 -29.52 3.83
C LEU A 55 9.84 -30.06 4.15
N GLU A 56 9.69 -30.75 5.29
CA GLU A 56 8.41 -31.32 5.74
C GLU A 56 7.48 -30.28 6.36
N PHE A 57 7.99 -29.43 7.27
CA PHE A 57 7.14 -28.61 8.16
C PHE A 57 7.14 -27.11 7.85
N GLU A 58 8.22 -26.51 7.31
CA GLU A 58 8.19 -25.07 6.96
C GLU A 58 7.06 -24.71 5.99
N PRO A 59 6.73 -25.51 4.95
CA PRO A 59 5.60 -25.21 4.06
C PRO A 59 4.25 -25.15 4.78
N GLN A 60 4.05 -25.98 5.80
CA GLN A 60 2.81 -26.02 6.58
C GLN A 60 2.68 -24.76 7.46
N ILE A 61 3.77 -24.38 8.13
CA ILE A 61 3.81 -23.15 8.94
C ILE A 61 3.66 -21.91 8.04
N GLU A 62 4.29 -21.89 6.86
CA GLU A 62 4.14 -20.81 5.88
C GLU A 62 2.69 -20.69 5.41
N GLN A 63 2.02 -21.81 5.13
CA GLN A 63 0.62 -21.79 4.74
C GLN A 63 -0.27 -21.24 5.85
N ALA A 64 -0.05 -21.65 7.11
CA ALA A 64 -0.76 -21.12 8.26
C ALA A 64 -0.51 -19.61 8.46
N HIS A 65 0.75 -19.17 8.30
CA HIS A 65 1.14 -17.76 8.36
C HIS A 65 0.43 -16.94 7.27
N GLN A 66 0.46 -17.42 6.02
CA GLN A 66 -0.16 -16.75 4.88
C GLN A 66 -1.69 -16.66 5.05
N GLN A 67 -2.32 -17.73 5.52
CA GLN A 67 -3.75 -17.70 5.83
C GLN A 67 -4.06 -16.69 6.93
N LEU A 68 -3.26 -16.62 7.98
CA LEU A 68 -3.50 -15.67 9.07
C LEU A 68 -3.28 -14.22 8.63
N ILE A 69 -2.19 -13.92 7.92
CA ILE A 69 -1.90 -12.53 7.49
C ILE A 69 -2.88 -12.01 6.44
N ASP A 70 -3.50 -12.91 5.66
CA ASP A 70 -4.51 -12.51 4.69
C ASP A 70 -5.87 -12.24 5.35
N TYR A 71 -6.32 -13.12 6.25
CA TYR A 71 -7.68 -13.08 6.82
C TYR A 71 -7.78 -12.41 8.20
N SER A 72 -6.76 -12.57 9.04
CA SER A 72 -6.74 -12.10 10.44
C SER A 72 -5.40 -11.40 10.77
N PRO A 73 -4.99 -10.38 9.98
CA PRO A 73 -3.65 -9.79 10.06
C PRO A 73 -3.30 -9.19 11.42
N LEU A 74 -4.30 -8.83 12.24
CA LEU A 74 -4.06 -8.22 13.55
C LEU A 74 -3.38 -9.19 14.53
N GLU A 75 -3.57 -10.50 14.35
CA GLU A 75 -3.08 -11.55 15.25
C GLU A 75 -1.64 -12.02 14.89
N ILE A 76 -1.02 -11.43 13.87
CA ILE A 76 0.23 -11.97 13.29
C ILE A 76 1.42 -11.94 14.25
N GLU A 77 1.51 -10.94 15.13
CA GLU A 77 2.57 -10.90 16.12
C GLU A 77 2.40 -12.00 17.17
N ALA A 78 1.16 -12.29 17.59
CA ALA A 78 0.86 -13.38 18.50
C ALA A 78 1.15 -14.74 17.85
N PHE A 79 0.81 -14.92 16.58
CA PHE A 79 1.18 -16.09 15.78
C PHE A 79 2.70 -16.32 15.77
N GLU A 80 3.47 -15.30 15.39
CA GLU A 80 4.92 -15.43 15.30
C GLU A 80 5.59 -15.59 16.69
N ARG A 81 4.96 -15.08 17.76
CA ARG A 81 5.39 -15.35 19.14
C ARG A 81 5.09 -16.78 19.59
N TYR A 82 3.99 -17.36 19.14
CA TYR A 82 3.66 -18.77 19.42
C TYR A 82 4.73 -19.71 18.85
N LEU A 83 5.25 -19.38 17.66
CA LEU A 83 6.32 -20.14 17.01
C LEU A 83 7.68 -20.08 17.74
N LEU A 84 7.81 -19.28 18.80
CA LEU A 84 9.02 -19.25 19.63
C LEU A 84 9.11 -20.44 20.59
N ASP A 85 8.03 -21.21 20.74
CA ASP A 85 8.02 -22.45 21.51
C ASP A 85 9.04 -23.45 20.93
N GLU A 86 9.83 -24.07 21.82
CA GLU A 86 10.91 -24.99 21.47
C GLU A 86 10.41 -26.19 20.65
N ARG A 87 9.14 -26.57 20.80
CA ARG A 87 8.52 -27.68 20.05
C ARG A 87 8.51 -27.47 18.53
N PHE A 88 8.67 -26.24 18.06
CA PHE A 88 8.82 -25.92 16.63
C PHE A 88 10.25 -26.04 16.11
N GLU A 89 11.23 -26.36 16.97
CA GLU A 89 12.64 -26.57 16.63
C GLU A 89 13.31 -25.38 15.92
N GLY A 90 12.69 -24.19 15.96
CA GLY A 90 13.15 -23.00 15.26
C GLY A 90 12.89 -22.96 13.75
N LEU A 91 12.18 -23.94 13.18
CA LEU A 91 12.06 -24.17 11.72
C LEU A 91 11.65 -22.91 10.93
N PHE A 92 10.67 -22.14 11.43
CA PHE A 92 10.17 -20.96 10.73
C PHE A 92 10.77 -19.62 11.20
N LEU A 93 11.54 -19.62 12.29
CA LEU A 93 12.05 -18.38 12.90
C LEU A 93 12.92 -17.52 11.97
N PRO A 94 13.74 -18.07 11.05
CA PRO A 94 14.47 -17.24 10.10
C PRO A 94 13.56 -16.40 9.20
N ARG A 95 12.36 -16.92 8.89
CA ARG A 95 11.37 -16.23 8.07
C ARG A 95 10.63 -15.17 8.88
N ALA A 96 10.11 -15.54 10.04
CA ALA A 96 9.43 -14.61 10.96
C ALA A 96 10.34 -13.43 11.33
N LEU A 97 11.62 -13.69 11.59
CA LEU A 97 12.62 -12.65 11.84
C LEU A 97 12.71 -11.66 10.67
N GLY A 98 12.71 -12.16 9.43
CA GLY A 98 12.74 -11.31 8.23
C GLY A 98 11.50 -10.45 8.06
N TYR A 99 10.32 -11.02 8.33
CA TYR A 99 9.06 -10.28 8.33
C TYR A 99 9.06 -9.18 9.41
N ALA A 100 9.51 -9.50 10.63
CA ALA A 100 9.61 -8.54 11.73
C ALA A 100 10.55 -7.36 11.38
N VAL A 101 11.69 -7.64 10.73
CA VAL A 101 12.61 -6.59 10.25
C VAL A 101 11.94 -5.64 9.26
N LEU A 102 11.19 -6.19 8.30
CA LEU A 102 10.59 -5.41 7.21
C LEU A 102 9.30 -4.67 7.61
N ARG A 103 8.63 -5.10 8.69
CA ARG A 103 7.46 -4.41 9.25
C ARG A 103 7.79 -3.14 10.03
N GLY A 104 9.02 -2.98 10.49
CA GLY A 104 9.41 -1.78 11.23
C GLY A 104 9.32 -0.53 10.34
N GLU A 105 8.67 0.51 10.85
CA GLU A 105 8.57 1.81 10.16
C GLU A 105 9.95 2.45 10.05
N VAL A 106 10.34 2.87 8.84
CA VAL A 106 11.66 3.43 8.56
C VAL A 106 11.54 4.92 8.23
N THR A 107 12.28 5.74 8.96
CA THR A 107 12.39 7.19 8.77
C THR A 107 13.15 7.56 7.49
N GLU A 108 13.12 8.83 7.09
CA GLU A 108 13.89 9.36 5.96
C GLU A 108 15.41 9.11 6.08
N HIS A 109 15.92 9.02 7.32
CA HIS A 109 17.33 8.72 7.60
C HIS A 109 17.67 7.22 7.64
N TYR A 110 16.71 6.37 7.28
CA TYR A 110 16.81 4.92 7.27
C TYR A 110 17.13 4.31 8.64
N TYR A 111 16.54 4.88 9.69
CA TYR A 111 16.43 4.24 11.01
C TYR A 111 14.99 3.85 11.27
N TYR A 112 14.77 2.85 12.12
CA TYR A 112 13.45 2.60 12.64
C TYR A 112 12.93 3.84 13.38
N ALA A 113 11.70 4.25 13.09
CA ALA A 113 11.05 5.37 13.75
C ALA A 113 10.85 5.10 15.25
N ARG A 114 10.71 3.82 15.61
CA ARG A 114 10.58 3.32 16.98
C ARG A 114 11.38 2.03 17.15
N GLN A 115 11.63 1.65 18.39
CA GLN A 115 12.24 0.37 18.69
C GLN A 115 11.38 -0.78 18.10
N ASN A 116 12.02 -1.72 17.40
CA ASN A 116 11.35 -2.88 16.83
C ASN A 116 11.44 -4.05 17.82
N ASP A 117 10.52 -4.08 18.79
CA ASP A 117 10.52 -5.07 19.86
C ASP A 117 10.22 -6.48 19.37
N HIS A 118 9.40 -6.62 18.34
CA HIS A 118 9.09 -7.93 17.74
C HIS A 118 10.33 -8.57 17.11
N PHE A 119 11.11 -7.78 16.34
CA PHE A 119 12.43 -8.21 15.84
C PHE A 119 13.36 -8.63 16.99
N GLY A 120 13.43 -7.82 18.05
CA GLY A 120 14.27 -8.12 19.22
C GLY A 120 13.84 -9.41 19.94
N THR A 121 12.53 -9.65 20.04
CA THR A 121 11.96 -10.84 20.70
C THR A 121 12.30 -12.11 19.92
N ILE A 122 12.04 -12.14 18.61
CA ILE A 122 12.38 -13.30 17.77
C ILE A 122 13.89 -13.55 17.77
N LEU A 123 14.71 -12.49 17.68
CA LEU A 123 16.16 -12.64 17.69
C LEU A 123 16.68 -13.23 19.01
N LYS A 124 16.12 -12.82 20.16
CA LYS A 124 16.46 -13.40 21.46
C LYS A 124 16.10 -14.88 21.55
N ALA A 125 14.91 -15.25 21.06
CA ALA A 125 14.49 -16.65 21.03
C ALA A 125 15.44 -17.50 20.16
N ILE A 126 15.81 -17.02 18.96
CA ILE A 126 16.80 -17.69 18.11
C ILE A 126 18.15 -17.79 18.82
N ALA A 127 18.60 -16.75 19.51
CA ALA A 127 19.92 -16.70 20.16
C ALA A 127 20.09 -17.70 21.32
N VAL A 128 19.00 -18.21 21.89
CA VAL A 128 19.02 -19.22 22.96
C VAL A 128 18.52 -20.59 22.50
N ASN A 129 18.10 -20.72 21.24
CA ASN A 129 17.59 -21.97 20.68
C ASN A 129 18.70 -23.03 20.56
N SER A 130 18.35 -24.30 20.81
CA SER A 130 19.25 -25.45 20.69
C SER A 130 19.86 -25.58 19.30
N ASN A 131 19.08 -25.28 18.26
CA ASN A 131 19.46 -25.40 16.85
C ASN A 131 20.08 -24.12 16.28
N PHE A 132 20.70 -23.29 17.14
CA PHE A 132 21.26 -21.99 16.73
C PHE A 132 22.26 -22.12 15.56
N ASP A 133 23.06 -23.19 15.49
CA ASP A 133 24.01 -23.38 14.40
C ASP A 133 23.32 -23.45 13.04
N GLN A 134 22.28 -24.27 12.93
CA GLN A 134 21.45 -24.38 11.73
C GLN A 134 20.76 -23.05 11.41
N LEU A 135 20.23 -22.37 12.43
CA LEU A 135 19.54 -21.07 12.26
C LEU A 135 20.50 -19.96 11.81
N SER A 136 21.71 -19.91 12.37
CA SER A 136 22.72 -18.87 12.12
C SER A 136 23.11 -18.78 10.64
N SER A 137 23.07 -19.90 9.93
CA SER A 137 23.34 -19.98 8.48
C SER A 137 22.32 -19.23 7.62
N ARG A 138 21.11 -18.94 8.16
CA ARG A 138 19.98 -18.37 7.41
C ARG A 138 19.59 -16.96 7.84
N ILE A 139 19.97 -16.53 9.05
CA ILE A 139 19.50 -15.25 9.62
C ILE A 139 20.46 -14.08 9.43
N GLY A 140 21.69 -14.31 8.92
CA GLY A 140 22.73 -13.27 8.86
C GLY A 140 22.28 -11.97 8.19
N GLN A 141 21.61 -12.07 7.03
CA GLN A 141 21.10 -10.89 6.33
C GLN A 141 19.94 -10.20 7.08
N SER A 142 19.07 -10.98 7.72
CA SER A 142 17.96 -10.46 8.55
C SER A 142 18.51 -9.64 9.72
N VAL A 143 19.48 -10.20 10.46
CA VAL A 143 20.14 -9.53 11.59
C VAL A 143 20.91 -8.30 11.12
N GLN A 144 21.66 -8.41 10.02
CA GLN A 144 22.38 -7.28 9.45
C GLN A 144 21.45 -6.12 9.08
N CYS A 145 20.30 -6.42 8.45
CA CYS A 145 19.30 -5.41 8.10
C CYS A 145 18.65 -4.80 9.36
N GLY A 146 18.18 -5.63 10.30
CA GLY A 146 17.59 -5.16 11.55
C GLY A 146 18.55 -4.30 12.39
N PHE A 147 19.82 -4.67 12.45
CA PHE A 147 20.86 -3.89 13.14
C PHE A 147 21.18 -2.60 12.41
N ALA A 148 21.21 -2.61 11.07
CA ALA A 148 21.47 -1.40 10.28
C ALA A 148 20.38 -0.33 10.48
N LEU A 149 19.14 -0.75 10.70
CA LEU A 149 17.98 0.14 10.92
C LEU A 149 17.77 0.50 12.39
N SER A 150 18.35 -0.26 13.33
CA SER A 150 18.17 -0.03 14.77
C SER A 150 19.12 1.04 15.33
N SER A 151 18.79 1.56 16.51
CA SER A 151 19.73 2.40 17.28
C SER A 151 20.88 1.56 17.84
N ASP A 152 22.07 2.15 17.96
CA ASP A 152 23.24 1.46 18.52
C ASP A 152 23.02 1.00 19.97
N ILE A 153 22.24 1.76 20.75
CA ILE A 153 21.90 1.41 22.14
C ILE A 153 21.06 0.14 22.18
N PHE A 154 20.02 0.05 21.35
CA PHE A 154 19.16 -1.14 21.27
C PHE A 154 19.96 -2.37 20.83
N VAL A 155 20.78 -2.25 19.78
CA VAL A 155 21.64 -3.35 19.30
C VAL A 155 22.61 -3.81 20.38
N THR A 156 23.24 -2.88 21.09
CA THR A 156 24.17 -3.21 22.18
C THR A 156 23.44 -3.96 23.30
N GLY A 157 22.27 -3.47 23.73
CA GLY A 157 21.46 -4.15 24.74
C GLY A 157 21.00 -5.55 24.32
N LEU A 158 20.62 -5.74 23.04
CA LEU A 158 20.27 -7.06 22.51
C LEU A 158 21.45 -8.02 22.56
N VAL A 159 22.64 -7.59 22.12
CA VAL A 159 23.83 -8.43 22.06
C VAL A 159 24.35 -8.78 23.45
N ASP A 160 24.40 -7.80 24.36
CA ASP A 160 24.90 -8.01 25.73
C ASP A 160 23.97 -8.90 26.56
N GLY A 161 22.68 -8.91 26.23
CA GLY A 161 21.70 -9.82 26.82
C GLY A 161 21.86 -11.30 26.44
N VAL A 162 22.71 -11.63 25.45
CA VAL A 162 22.92 -13.02 25.02
C VAL A 162 23.98 -13.72 25.88
N PRO A 163 23.64 -14.82 26.59
CA PRO A 163 24.60 -15.51 27.47
C PRO A 163 25.80 -16.11 26.71
N SER A 164 25.52 -16.76 25.58
CA SER A 164 26.53 -17.47 24.80
C SER A 164 27.51 -16.52 24.12
N LYS A 165 28.82 -16.66 24.44
CA LYS A 165 29.89 -15.87 23.80
C LYS A 165 29.95 -16.12 22.29
N ARG A 166 29.71 -17.35 21.85
CA ARG A 166 29.73 -17.75 20.44
C ARG A 166 28.63 -17.04 19.66
N VAL A 167 27.41 -17.05 20.19
CA VAL A 167 26.26 -16.34 19.60
C VAL A 167 26.51 -14.83 19.58
N ARG A 168 27.05 -14.26 20.65
CA ARG A 168 27.43 -12.83 20.68
C ARG A 168 28.42 -12.47 19.59
N GLN A 169 29.45 -13.29 19.36
CA GLN A 169 30.42 -13.07 18.28
C GLN A 169 29.75 -13.11 16.89
N PHE A 170 28.84 -14.07 16.67
CA PHE A 170 28.06 -14.12 15.44
C PHE A 170 27.24 -12.83 15.23
N LEU A 171 26.50 -12.37 16.24
CA LEU A 171 25.69 -11.15 16.15
C LEU A 171 26.54 -9.91 15.91
N GLN A 172 27.68 -9.79 16.61
CA GLN A 172 28.62 -8.68 16.40
C GLN A 172 29.17 -8.65 14.96
N ALA A 173 29.42 -9.82 14.36
CA ALA A 173 29.88 -9.91 12.97
C ALA A 173 28.83 -9.44 11.95
N GLN A 174 27.54 -9.39 12.30
CA GLN A 174 26.48 -8.91 11.40
C GLN A 174 26.41 -7.37 11.32
N ARG A 175 27.13 -6.63 12.18
CA ARG A 175 27.16 -5.16 12.12
C ARG A 175 27.93 -4.70 10.87
N SER A 176 27.20 -4.18 9.88
CA SER A 176 27.79 -3.69 8.63
C SER A 176 28.44 -2.32 8.81
N SER A 177 29.67 -2.15 8.30
CA SER A 177 30.32 -0.85 8.20
C SER A 177 29.55 0.13 7.30
N ASP A 178 28.88 -0.39 6.27
CA ASP A 178 28.10 0.43 5.33
C ASP A 178 26.92 1.11 6.02
N ALA A 179 26.35 0.48 7.06
CA ALA A 179 25.21 0.99 7.82
C ALA A 179 25.50 2.28 8.60
N ARG A 180 26.77 2.73 8.65
CA ARG A 180 27.15 4.03 9.23
C ARG A 180 26.55 5.22 8.46
N THR A 181 26.27 5.02 7.17
CA THR A 181 25.72 6.07 6.29
C THR A 181 24.25 5.80 5.97
N MET A 182 23.47 6.86 5.77
CA MET A 182 22.07 6.77 5.34
C MET A 182 21.93 5.98 4.03
N GLU A 183 22.78 6.24 3.04
CA GLU A 183 22.76 5.53 1.76
C GLU A 183 23.09 4.04 1.92
N GLY A 184 24.02 3.70 2.81
CA GLY A 184 24.35 2.31 3.12
C GLY A 184 23.17 1.58 3.74
N ARG A 185 22.50 2.17 4.73
CA ARG A 185 21.26 1.62 5.33
C ARG A 185 20.17 1.41 4.28
N ARG A 186 19.94 2.42 3.43
CA ARG A 186 19.02 2.34 2.28
C ARG A 186 19.34 1.19 1.34
N ARG A 187 20.60 0.96 1.01
CA ARG A 187 21.01 -0.14 0.12
C ARG A 187 20.78 -1.50 0.77
N ILE A 188 21.08 -1.64 2.05
CA ILE A 188 20.87 -2.89 2.82
C ILE A 188 19.38 -3.22 2.85
N GLU A 189 18.56 -2.27 3.31
CA GLU A 189 17.10 -2.42 3.41
C GLU A 189 16.48 -2.77 2.05
N ARG A 190 16.80 -2.01 1.00
CA ARG A 190 16.23 -2.23 -0.34
C ARG A 190 16.62 -3.59 -0.92
N ARG A 191 17.86 -4.04 -0.70
CA ARG A 191 18.32 -5.37 -1.15
C ARG A 191 17.57 -6.46 -0.40
N TYR A 192 17.38 -6.28 0.91
CA TYR A 192 16.70 -7.24 1.74
C TYR A 192 15.21 -7.33 1.41
N ARG A 193 14.49 -6.20 1.35
CA ARG A 193 13.07 -6.13 0.96
C ARG A 193 12.76 -6.83 -0.37
N LYS A 194 13.66 -6.72 -1.36
CA LYS A 194 13.51 -7.41 -2.66
C LYS A 194 13.37 -8.93 -2.56
N GLN A 195 13.92 -9.55 -1.51
CA GLN A 195 13.82 -11.01 -1.30
C GLN A 195 12.41 -11.43 -0.90
N PHE A 196 11.60 -10.48 -0.39
CA PHE A 196 10.25 -10.70 0.13
C PHE A 196 9.17 -10.08 -0.76
N ARG A 197 9.50 -9.62 -1.97
CA ARG A 197 8.57 -8.89 -2.87
C ARG A 197 7.26 -9.63 -3.21
N ASN A 198 7.24 -10.95 -3.08
CA ASN A 198 6.11 -11.80 -3.43
C ASN A 198 5.44 -12.40 -2.18
N ARG A 199 5.68 -11.82 -0.99
CA ARG A 199 5.18 -12.35 0.28
C ARG A 199 4.41 -11.27 1.02
N ASN A 200 3.31 -11.65 1.63
CA ASN A 200 2.55 -10.77 2.50
C ASN A 200 3.12 -10.85 3.93
N TYR A 201 3.58 -9.72 4.45
CA TYR A 201 4.04 -9.58 5.83
C TYR A 201 3.56 -8.26 6.43
N HIS A 202 2.59 -7.58 5.81
CA HIS A 202 2.20 -6.24 6.20
C HIS A 202 1.26 -6.28 7.41
N TYR A 203 1.59 -5.49 8.43
CA TYR A 203 0.78 -5.31 9.64
C TYR A 203 1.11 -3.97 10.28
N ALA A 204 0.10 -3.34 10.88
CA ALA A 204 0.28 -2.21 11.77
C ALA A 204 -0.70 -2.29 12.96
N PRO A 205 -0.26 -1.91 14.18
CA PRO A 205 -1.14 -1.80 15.32
C PRO A 205 -2.13 -0.63 15.14
N PHE A 206 -3.35 -0.80 15.67
CA PHE A 206 -4.37 0.26 15.63
C PHE A 206 -4.29 1.07 16.93
N PRO A 207 -4.17 2.39 16.87
CA PRO A 207 -4.16 3.23 18.05
C PRO A 207 -5.37 3.03 18.97
N VAL A 208 -5.11 2.85 20.27
CA VAL A 208 -6.12 2.95 21.34
C VAL A 208 -5.89 4.17 22.22
N THR A 209 -4.70 4.78 22.18
CA THR A 209 -4.40 6.04 22.87
C THR A 209 -4.02 7.15 21.90
N THR A 210 -4.14 8.41 22.36
CA THR A 210 -3.78 9.59 21.57
C THR A 210 -2.29 9.67 21.24
N SER A 211 -1.45 9.07 22.08
CA SER A 211 0.00 8.97 21.85
C SER A 211 0.26 7.97 20.72
N GLU A 212 -0.34 6.78 20.79
CA GLU A 212 -0.26 5.79 19.72
C GLU A 212 -0.81 6.31 18.41
N LEU A 213 -1.88 7.12 18.43
CA LEU A 213 -2.42 7.71 17.20
C LEU A 213 -1.38 8.56 16.49
N THR A 214 -0.59 9.34 17.22
CA THR A 214 0.54 10.08 16.63
C THR A 214 1.66 9.15 16.16
N THR A 215 2.02 8.16 16.99
CA THR A 215 3.19 7.31 16.72
C THR A 215 2.95 6.27 15.62
N TYR A 216 1.74 5.75 15.47
CA TYR A 216 1.43 4.61 14.59
C TYR A 216 0.76 5.04 13.29
N ASN A 217 0.44 6.33 13.13
CA ASN A 217 -0.37 6.83 12.02
C ASN A 217 0.16 6.44 10.64
N SER A 218 1.45 6.65 10.39
CA SER A 218 2.05 6.38 9.08
C SER A 218 1.99 4.89 8.77
N ALA A 219 2.44 4.04 9.70
CA ALA A 219 2.40 2.59 9.54
C ALA A 219 0.97 2.07 9.33
N LEU A 220 -0.01 2.64 10.04
CA LEU A 220 -1.42 2.29 9.89
C LEU A 220 -1.96 2.65 8.50
N ILE A 221 -1.68 3.87 8.02
CA ILE A 221 -2.12 4.31 6.69
C ILE A 221 -1.49 3.42 5.61
N ASP A 222 -0.18 3.17 5.67
CA ASP A 222 0.52 2.30 4.73
C ASP A 222 -0.06 0.88 4.73
N PHE A 223 -0.37 0.34 5.92
CA PHE A 223 -1.01 -0.96 6.05
C PHE A 223 -2.41 -0.97 5.42
N LEU A 224 -3.27 0.00 5.75
CA LEU A 224 -4.62 0.06 5.17
C LEU A 224 -4.59 0.24 3.66
N LEU A 225 -3.71 1.10 3.13
CA LEU A 225 -3.55 1.30 1.69
C LEU A 225 -3.04 0.05 0.99
N PHE A 226 -2.08 -0.66 1.60
CA PHE A 226 -1.66 -1.99 1.11
C PHE A 226 -2.85 -2.95 1.03
N ARG A 227 -3.67 -3.02 2.08
CA ARG A 227 -4.83 -3.92 2.16
C ARG A 227 -5.88 -3.65 1.08
N VAL A 228 -6.21 -2.38 0.83
CA VAL A 228 -7.21 -2.01 -0.19
C VAL A 228 -6.65 -1.95 -1.61
N SER A 229 -5.32 -1.93 -1.76
CA SER A 229 -4.65 -2.09 -3.06
C SER A 229 -4.64 -3.54 -3.57
N GLY A 230 -4.66 -4.49 -2.65
CA GLY A 230 -4.76 -5.92 -2.94
C GLY A 230 -6.20 -6.43 -2.92
N ASP A 231 -6.40 -7.62 -3.48
CA ASP A 231 -7.64 -8.37 -3.33
C ASP A 231 -7.57 -9.20 -2.04
N LEU A 232 -7.59 -8.50 -0.89
CA LEU A 232 -7.44 -9.10 0.44
C LEU A 232 -8.74 -8.99 1.27
N PRO A 233 -9.13 -10.04 2.00
CA PRO A 233 -10.38 -10.06 2.78
C PRO A 233 -10.25 -9.19 4.03
N ASN A 234 -11.05 -8.12 4.14
CA ASN A 234 -10.85 -7.07 5.14
C ASN A 234 -11.85 -7.11 6.31
N ASP A 235 -12.68 -8.13 6.40
CA ASP A 235 -13.75 -8.25 7.42
C ASP A 235 -13.21 -8.23 8.85
N ALA A 236 -12.06 -8.87 9.10
CA ALA A 236 -11.44 -8.89 10.44
C ALA A 236 -10.93 -7.52 10.90
N LEU A 237 -10.67 -6.58 9.98
CA LEU A 237 -10.23 -5.22 10.32
C LEU A 237 -11.39 -4.32 10.72
N MET A 238 -12.60 -4.63 10.24
CA MET A 238 -13.77 -3.75 10.32
C MET A 238 -14.11 -3.31 11.75
N PRO A 239 -14.24 -4.20 12.74
CA PRO A 239 -14.66 -3.80 14.08
C PRO A 239 -13.62 -2.89 14.74
N THR A 240 -12.34 -3.23 14.62
CA THR A 240 -11.22 -2.48 15.19
C THR A 240 -11.06 -1.12 14.53
N LEU A 241 -11.14 -1.07 13.19
CA LEU A 241 -11.05 0.18 12.43
C LEU A 241 -12.23 1.10 12.78
N HIS A 242 -13.44 0.56 12.83
CA HIS A 242 -14.63 1.30 13.23
C HIS A 242 -14.47 1.92 14.62
N ALA A 243 -14.15 1.10 15.63
CA ALA A 243 -13.94 1.55 17.00
C ALA A 243 -12.83 2.59 17.15
N MET A 244 -11.84 2.58 16.26
CA MET A 244 -10.76 3.56 16.22
C MET A 244 -11.24 4.89 15.61
N VAL A 245 -11.93 4.88 14.47
CA VAL A 245 -12.35 6.12 13.78
C VAL A 245 -13.53 6.81 14.47
N THR A 246 -14.35 6.10 15.24
CA THR A 246 -15.45 6.70 16.02
C THR A 246 -15.05 7.12 17.43
N ARG A 247 -13.82 6.80 17.85
CA ARG A 247 -13.33 7.04 19.21
C ARG A 247 -13.40 8.52 19.62
N PRO A 248 -14.13 8.87 20.71
CA PRO A 248 -14.24 10.26 21.16
C PRO A 248 -12.90 10.88 21.57
N GLU A 249 -11.98 10.10 22.15
CA GLU A 249 -10.65 10.57 22.58
C GLU A 249 -9.77 11.03 21.42
N PHE A 250 -10.11 10.66 20.18
CA PHE A 250 -9.39 11.09 18.98
C PHE A 250 -10.00 12.33 18.32
N ALA A 251 -11.06 12.91 18.89
CA ALA A 251 -11.68 14.11 18.36
C ALA A 251 -10.67 15.29 18.28
N GLY A 252 -10.73 16.05 17.19
CA GLY A 252 -9.85 17.19 16.90
C GLY A 252 -8.43 16.82 16.48
N ARG A 253 -8.12 15.52 16.33
CA ARG A 253 -6.77 15.06 15.96
C ARG A 253 -6.66 14.90 14.44
N LYS A 254 -5.82 15.72 13.80
CA LYS A 254 -5.56 15.63 12.35
C LYS A 254 -5.17 14.23 11.86
N GLU A 255 -4.55 13.44 12.74
CA GLU A 255 -4.10 12.07 12.44
C GLU A 255 -5.27 11.11 12.16
N ILE A 256 -6.48 11.38 12.65
CA ILE A 256 -7.64 10.48 12.44
C ILE A 256 -8.31 10.69 11.07
N LEU A 257 -8.06 11.83 10.41
CA LEU A 257 -8.81 12.23 9.21
C LEU A 257 -8.53 11.31 8.01
N ARG A 258 -7.28 10.90 7.81
CA ARG A 258 -6.91 9.95 6.74
C ARG A 258 -7.51 8.56 6.99
N PRO A 259 -7.39 7.95 8.19
CA PRO A 259 -8.12 6.74 8.53
C PRO A 259 -9.64 6.83 8.31
N MET A 260 -10.28 7.96 8.67
CA MET A 260 -11.71 8.18 8.39
C MET A 260 -11.99 8.16 6.89
N ALA A 261 -11.21 8.86 6.06
CA ALA A 261 -11.38 8.85 4.62
C ALA A 261 -11.21 7.44 4.02
N ILE A 262 -10.20 6.69 4.48
CA ILE A 262 -9.99 5.30 4.05
C ILE A 262 -11.19 4.44 4.45
N TYR A 263 -11.67 4.55 5.69
CA TYR A 263 -12.83 3.80 6.17
C TYR A 263 -14.08 4.10 5.32
N GLY A 264 -14.40 5.37 5.09
CA GLY A 264 -15.57 5.74 4.27
C GLY A 264 -15.46 5.39 2.78
N ALA A 265 -14.25 5.36 2.21
CA ALA A 265 -14.05 5.09 0.79
C ALA A 265 -14.01 3.59 0.45
N TYR A 266 -13.43 2.78 1.33
CA TYR A 266 -13.09 1.38 1.02
C TYR A 266 -13.86 0.34 1.83
N PHE A 267 -14.29 0.72 3.03
CA PHE A 267 -14.92 -0.18 3.98
C PHE A 267 -16.40 0.16 4.07
N THR A 268 -17.24 -0.87 4.29
CA THR A 268 -18.70 -0.68 4.38
C THR A 268 -19.09 -0.77 5.85
N PRO A 269 -19.40 0.36 6.53
CA PRO A 269 -19.88 0.31 7.91
C PRO A 269 -21.13 -0.58 8.01
N SER A 270 -21.32 -1.22 9.17
CA SER A 270 -22.58 -1.91 9.46
C SER A 270 -23.75 -0.91 9.50
N GLU A 271 -24.98 -1.40 9.38
CA GLU A 271 -26.17 -0.56 9.49
C GLU A 271 -26.21 0.22 10.82
N GLU A 272 -25.75 -0.40 11.91
CA GLU A 272 -25.66 0.21 13.23
C GLU A 272 -24.46 1.17 13.37
N GLY A 273 -23.34 0.88 12.71
CA GLY A 273 -22.12 1.69 12.79
C GLY A 273 -22.12 2.91 11.87
N LEU A 274 -22.89 2.89 10.78
CA LEU A 274 -22.93 4.01 9.83
C LEU A 274 -23.33 5.35 10.50
N PRO A 275 -24.40 5.43 11.32
CA PRO A 275 -24.74 6.65 12.04
C PRO A 275 -23.63 7.15 12.97
N GLU A 276 -22.98 6.26 13.71
CA GLU A 276 -21.87 6.61 14.63
C GLU A 276 -20.68 7.20 13.86
N PHE A 277 -20.34 6.60 12.72
CA PHE A 277 -19.27 7.09 11.86
C PHE A 277 -19.58 8.45 11.24
N MET A 278 -20.81 8.64 10.76
CA MET A 278 -21.26 9.94 10.24
C MET A 278 -21.24 11.01 11.33
N GLU A 279 -21.63 10.68 12.56
CA GLU A 279 -21.54 11.59 13.70
C GLU A 279 -20.08 11.99 13.98
N ALA A 280 -19.15 11.03 13.96
CA ALA A 280 -17.74 11.29 14.14
C ALA A 280 -17.17 12.22 13.05
N ILE A 281 -17.45 11.96 11.76
CA ILE A 281 -17.05 12.85 10.66
C ILE A 281 -17.64 14.24 10.84
N ASN A 282 -18.94 14.34 11.13
CA ASN A 282 -19.61 15.63 11.23
C ASN A 282 -19.13 16.44 12.44
N ARG A 283 -18.72 15.78 13.52
CA ARG A 283 -18.05 16.42 14.65
C ARG A 283 -16.75 17.09 14.20
N GLU A 284 -15.89 16.37 13.48
CA GLU A 284 -14.63 16.93 12.98
C GLU A 284 -14.87 18.08 11.98
N ARG A 285 -15.83 17.90 11.05
CA ARG A 285 -16.23 18.93 10.08
C ARG A 285 -16.74 20.20 10.74
N LYS A 286 -17.55 20.10 11.80
CA LYS A 286 -18.09 21.27 12.52
C LYS A 286 -17.03 21.96 13.37
N ALA A 287 -16.04 21.23 13.86
CA ALA A 287 -14.98 21.77 14.70
C ALA A 287 -13.97 22.59 13.90
N ASP A 288 -13.57 22.10 12.72
CA ASP A 288 -12.63 22.77 11.82
C ASP A 288 -12.99 22.49 10.34
N PRO A 289 -13.98 23.20 9.77
CA PRO A 289 -14.47 22.94 8.43
C PRO A 289 -13.39 23.05 7.36
N GLU A 290 -12.59 24.12 7.38
CA GLU A 290 -11.54 24.38 6.40
C GLU A 290 -10.39 23.38 6.53
N GLY A 291 -9.92 23.11 7.75
CA GLY A 291 -8.84 22.15 7.99
C GLY A 291 -9.24 20.72 7.62
N MET A 292 -10.47 20.33 7.94
CA MET A 292 -11.04 19.04 7.55
C MET A 292 -11.16 18.89 6.03
N ALA A 293 -11.75 19.88 5.36
CA ALA A 293 -11.89 19.87 3.91
C ALA A 293 -10.53 19.79 3.21
N ASN A 294 -9.58 20.62 3.62
CA ASN A 294 -8.23 20.60 3.06
C ASN A 294 -7.54 19.24 3.28
N ALA A 295 -7.59 18.68 4.48
CA ALA A 295 -6.95 17.40 4.78
C ALA A 295 -7.55 16.23 3.97
N ILE A 296 -8.88 16.14 3.90
CA ILE A 296 -9.58 15.08 3.19
C ILE A 296 -9.39 15.23 1.68
N LEU A 297 -9.58 16.42 1.11
CA LEU A 297 -9.40 16.66 -0.33
C LEU A 297 -7.95 16.46 -0.76
N SER A 298 -6.96 16.91 0.04
CA SER A 298 -5.55 16.60 -0.26
C SER A 298 -5.29 15.10 -0.26
N PHE A 299 -5.89 14.35 0.67
CA PHE A 299 -5.72 12.90 0.70
C PHE A 299 -6.43 12.20 -0.47
N ILE A 300 -7.64 12.62 -0.86
CA ILE A 300 -8.32 12.12 -2.07
C ILE A 300 -7.44 12.36 -3.31
N LEU A 301 -6.78 13.53 -3.39
CA LEU A 301 -5.88 13.84 -4.49
C LEU A 301 -4.65 12.91 -4.51
N GLU A 302 -4.05 12.66 -3.33
CA GLU A 302 -2.97 11.67 -3.17
C GLU A 302 -3.42 10.29 -3.68
N LEU A 303 -4.65 9.85 -3.35
CA LEU A 303 -5.20 8.58 -3.80
C LEU A 303 -5.41 8.52 -5.31
N LYS A 304 -6.00 9.56 -5.92
CA LYS A 304 -6.21 9.63 -7.39
C LYS A 304 -4.89 9.59 -8.18
N GLN A 305 -3.84 10.19 -7.63
CA GLN A 305 -2.52 10.23 -8.27
C GLN A 305 -1.73 8.95 -8.04
N ASN A 306 -2.04 8.18 -6.99
CA ASN A 306 -1.40 6.92 -6.70
C ASN A 306 -1.95 5.79 -7.59
N ARG A 307 -1.10 5.24 -8.46
CA ARG A 307 -1.47 4.15 -9.37
C ARG A 307 -1.57 2.78 -8.72
N GLU A 308 -1.00 2.63 -7.53
CA GLU A 308 -0.97 1.36 -6.80
C GLU A 308 -2.24 1.18 -5.97
N VAL A 309 -2.92 2.28 -5.60
CA VAL A 309 -4.15 2.23 -4.80
C VAL A 309 -5.36 2.54 -5.71
N PRO A 310 -6.36 1.65 -5.79
CA PRO A 310 -7.54 1.91 -6.60
C PRO A 310 -8.38 3.02 -5.96
N PHE A 311 -8.51 4.17 -6.61
CA PHE A 311 -9.46 5.21 -6.23
C PHE A 311 -10.11 5.79 -7.49
N GLY A 312 -11.36 5.40 -7.72
CA GLY A 312 -12.16 5.85 -8.85
C GLY A 312 -13.56 6.31 -8.44
N PRO A 313 -14.51 6.40 -9.38
CA PRO A 313 -15.87 6.85 -9.12
C PRO A 313 -16.56 6.10 -7.99
N GLU A 314 -16.34 4.79 -7.88
CA GLU A 314 -16.95 3.98 -6.82
C GLU A 314 -16.48 4.38 -5.42
N GLN A 315 -15.16 4.50 -5.20
CA GLN A 315 -14.60 4.88 -3.91
C GLN A 315 -14.96 6.32 -3.55
N GLU A 316 -14.95 7.22 -4.55
CA GLU A 316 -15.36 8.62 -4.41
C GLU A 316 -16.84 8.74 -3.99
N GLN A 317 -17.74 7.97 -4.63
CA GLN A 317 -19.16 7.93 -4.26
C GLN A 317 -19.39 7.32 -2.87
N ARG A 318 -18.70 6.23 -2.52
CA ARG A 318 -18.78 5.61 -1.19
C ARG A 318 -18.41 6.59 -0.09
N LEU A 319 -17.28 7.30 -0.28
CA LEU A 319 -16.89 8.37 0.64
C LEU A 319 -17.90 9.51 0.63
N GLY A 320 -18.43 9.88 -0.53
CA GLY A 320 -19.48 10.90 -0.65
C GLY A 320 -20.73 10.57 0.17
N ASN A 321 -21.14 9.30 0.22
CA ASN A 321 -22.35 8.84 0.93
C ASN A 321 -22.28 8.98 2.45
N VAL A 322 -21.08 9.03 3.03
CA VAL A 322 -20.91 9.21 4.49
C VAL A 322 -20.79 10.68 4.90
N ILE A 323 -20.81 11.59 3.93
CA ILE A 323 -20.68 13.04 4.15
C ILE A 323 -22.07 13.67 4.17
N ASP A 324 -22.45 14.26 5.31
CA ASP A 324 -23.70 14.99 5.45
C ASP A 324 -23.74 16.22 4.54
N ARG A 325 -24.63 16.19 3.55
CA ARG A 325 -24.84 17.25 2.55
C ARG A 325 -25.60 18.46 3.08
N THR A 326 -26.15 18.40 4.29
CA THR A 326 -26.87 19.53 4.90
C THR A 326 -25.92 20.58 5.49
N ILE A 327 -24.64 20.26 5.63
CA ILE A 327 -23.58 21.18 6.06
C ILE A 327 -23.08 21.93 4.83
N ASP A 328 -23.19 23.25 4.83
CA ASP A 328 -22.68 24.12 3.75
C ASP A 328 -21.17 24.34 3.90
N ASP A 329 -20.38 23.45 3.31
CA ASP A 329 -18.91 23.50 3.29
C ASP A 329 -18.32 22.96 1.98
N ASP A 330 -17.00 23.12 1.82
CA ASP A 330 -16.25 22.68 0.64
C ASP A 330 -16.35 21.17 0.38
N LEU A 331 -16.54 20.34 1.41
CA LEU A 331 -16.71 18.89 1.21
C LEU A 331 -18.07 18.56 0.63
N SER A 332 -19.14 19.18 1.13
CA SER A 332 -20.48 19.04 0.57
C SER A 332 -20.52 19.53 -0.88
N ALA A 333 -19.96 20.72 -1.14
CA ALA A 333 -19.87 21.27 -2.49
C ALA A 333 -19.10 20.32 -3.44
N TYR A 334 -17.96 19.81 -2.98
CA TYR A 334 -17.11 18.90 -3.74
C TYR A 334 -17.87 17.65 -4.14
N PHE A 335 -18.47 16.98 -3.15
CA PHE A 335 -19.11 15.70 -3.41
C PHE A 335 -20.43 15.84 -4.16
N ASN A 336 -21.19 16.93 -3.97
CA ASN A 336 -22.35 17.24 -4.82
C ASN A 336 -21.93 17.37 -6.30
N LEU A 337 -20.80 18.04 -6.56
CA LEU A 337 -20.27 18.18 -7.91
C LEU A 337 -19.78 16.84 -8.47
N THR A 338 -19.05 16.03 -7.70
CA THR A 338 -18.62 14.70 -8.17
C THR A 338 -19.78 13.75 -8.39
N ASP A 339 -20.82 13.77 -7.54
CA ASP A 339 -22.04 12.99 -7.74
C ASP A 339 -22.70 13.33 -9.07
N LYS A 340 -22.78 14.62 -9.40
CA LYS A 340 -23.28 15.08 -10.71
C LYS A 340 -22.38 14.60 -11.86
N ILE A 341 -21.06 14.73 -11.74
CA ILE A 341 -20.11 14.26 -12.76
C ILE A 341 -20.27 12.74 -12.99
N HIS A 342 -20.38 11.96 -11.92
CA HIS A 342 -20.49 10.51 -11.99
C HIS A 342 -21.85 10.03 -12.48
N GLY A 343 -22.94 10.71 -12.09
CA GLY A 343 -24.31 10.38 -12.46
C GLY A 343 -24.67 10.81 -13.89
N ASP A 344 -24.44 12.09 -14.21
CA ASP A 344 -24.86 12.69 -15.48
C ASP A 344 -23.81 12.48 -16.59
N GLY A 345 -22.57 12.20 -16.20
CA GLY A 345 -21.44 11.96 -17.09
C GLY A 345 -20.71 13.24 -17.53
N TYR A 346 -19.39 13.16 -17.57
CA TYR A 346 -18.49 14.27 -17.91
C TYR A 346 -18.66 14.87 -19.32
N VAL A 347 -19.49 14.28 -20.19
CA VAL A 347 -19.76 14.82 -21.54
C VAL A 347 -20.99 15.72 -21.59
N ASN A 348 -21.76 15.77 -20.50
CA ASN A 348 -23.01 16.50 -20.40
C ASN A 348 -22.74 18.02 -20.24
N PRO A 349 -23.35 18.90 -21.06
CA PRO A 349 -23.23 20.35 -20.92
C PRO A 349 -23.58 20.88 -19.52
N ASP A 350 -24.58 20.29 -18.84
CA ASP A 350 -24.98 20.73 -17.50
C ASP A 350 -23.87 20.45 -16.47
N VAL A 351 -23.07 19.41 -16.69
CA VAL A 351 -21.88 19.13 -15.88
C VAL A 351 -20.79 20.16 -16.14
N HIS A 352 -20.59 20.58 -17.40
CA HIS A 352 -19.64 21.65 -17.72
C HIS A 352 -19.98 22.97 -17.02
N GLU A 353 -21.26 23.34 -17.04
CA GLU A 353 -21.74 24.56 -16.40
C GLU A 353 -21.56 24.49 -14.87
N ALA A 354 -21.94 23.36 -14.25
CA ALA A 354 -21.75 23.15 -12.82
C ALA A 354 -20.27 23.22 -12.41
N ILE A 355 -19.37 22.58 -13.17
CA ILE A 355 -17.93 22.66 -12.91
C ILE A 355 -17.44 24.11 -13.02
N MET A 356 -17.83 24.83 -14.07
CA MET A 356 -17.39 26.20 -14.30
C MET A 356 -17.87 27.14 -13.19
N GLU A 357 -19.10 26.96 -12.71
CA GLU A 357 -19.65 27.74 -11.60
C GLU A 357 -18.90 27.47 -10.29
N GLU A 358 -18.76 26.19 -9.91
CA GLU A 358 -18.13 25.80 -8.65
C GLU A 358 -16.64 26.15 -8.64
N GLN A 359 -15.91 25.93 -9.74
CA GLN A 359 -14.49 26.25 -9.80
C GLN A 359 -14.19 27.73 -9.53
N GLY A 360 -15.07 28.63 -9.96
CA GLY A 360 -14.95 30.07 -9.74
C GLY A 360 -15.03 30.47 -8.26
N LYS A 361 -15.56 29.60 -7.41
CA LYS A 361 -15.71 29.82 -5.96
C LYS A 361 -14.46 29.45 -5.17
N HIS A 362 -13.56 28.64 -5.74
CA HIS A 362 -12.36 28.15 -5.06
C HIS A 362 -11.05 28.64 -5.72
N PRO A 363 -9.94 28.76 -4.97
CA PRO A 363 -8.64 29.09 -5.55
C PRO A 363 -8.22 28.10 -6.65
N GLY A 364 -7.57 28.59 -7.72
CA GLY A 364 -7.22 27.76 -8.87
C GLY A 364 -6.33 26.55 -8.55
N LEU A 365 -5.45 26.67 -7.56
CA LEU A 365 -4.55 25.60 -7.08
C LEU A 365 -5.03 24.92 -5.79
N SER A 366 -6.30 25.09 -5.41
CA SER A 366 -6.88 24.40 -4.25
C SER A 366 -6.97 22.89 -4.49
N PRO A 367 -6.91 22.07 -3.42
CA PRO A 367 -7.19 20.64 -3.53
C PRO A 367 -8.56 20.35 -4.14
N PHE A 368 -9.57 21.18 -3.90
CA PHE A 368 -10.88 21.09 -4.53
C PHE A 368 -10.76 21.08 -6.07
N ASN A 369 -10.21 22.15 -6.63
CA ASN A 369 -10.13 22.32 -8.08
C ASN A 369 -9.20 21.28 -8.74
N GLU A 370 -8.13 20.88 -8.05
CA GLU A 370 -7.22 19.84 -8.54
C GLU A 370 -7.91 18.46 -8.56
N ASN A 371 -8.70 18.14 -7.53
CA ASN A 371 -9.45 16.89 -7.51
C ASN A 371 -10.47 16.79 -8.64
N ILE A 372 -11.18 17.87 -8.96
CA ILE A 372 -12.14 17.89 -10.08
C ILE A 372 -11.41 17.67 -11.41
N ARG A 373 -10.24 18.29 -11.60
CA ARG A 373 -9.39 18.04 -12.77
C ARG A 373 -8.99 16.58 -12.88
N GLU A 374 -8.53 15.98 -11.78
CA GLU A 374 -8.14 14.56 -11.77
C GLU A 374 -9.33 13.62 -11.99
N THR A 375 -10.53 13.93 -11.49
CA THR A 375 -11.76 13.16 -11.78
C THR A 375 -12.04 13.16 -13.28
N ILE A 376 -12.04 14.33 -13.93
CA ILE A 376 -12.27 14.45 -15.38
C ILE A 376 -11.17 13.76 -16.20
N HIS A 377 -9.90 13.96 -15.82
CA HIS A 377 -8.78 13.27 -16.45
C HIS A 377 -8.86 11.75 -16.28
N GLY A 378 -9.36 11.27 -15.13
CA GLY A 378 -9.66 9.86 -14.86
C GLY A 378 -10.66 9.28 -15.86
N TYR A 379 -11.74 9.99 -16.16
CA TYR A 379 -12.72 9.58 -17.18
C TYR A 379 -12.12 9.49 -18.58
N PHE A 380 -11.33 10.47 -19.00
CA PHE A 380 -10.63 10.39 -20.29
C PHE A 380 -9.64 9.23 -20.32
N SER A 381 -8.94 8.98 -19.20
CA SER A 381 -8.02 7.85 -19.07
C SER A 381 -8.75 6.50 -19.16
N GLN A 382 -9.95 6.40 -18.58
CA GLN A 382 -10.80 5.21 -18.68
C GLN A 382 -11.30 5.01 -20.11
N LEU A 383 -11.74 6.08 -20.79
CA LEU A 383 -12.11 6.04 -22.21
C LEU A 383 -10.96 5.50 -23.06
N ALA A 384 -9.76 6.06 -22.92
CA ALA A 384 -8.59 5.64 -23.68
C ALA A 384 -8.19 4.18 -23.42
N LYS A 385 -8.43 3.66 -22.20
CA LYS A 385 -8.16 2.25 -21.85
C LYS A 385 -9.26 1.30 -22.38
N GLY A 386 -10.51 1.77 -22.40
CA GLY A 386 -11.66 0.98 -22.86
C GLY A 386 -11.75 0.86 -24.38
N LEU A 387 -11.24 1.85 -25.12
CA LEU A 387 -11.21 1.84 -26.57
C LEU A 387 -10.04 1.01 -27.11
N GLY A 388 -10.33 0.10 -28.04
CA GLY A 388 -9.31 -0.62 -28.81
C GLY A 388 -8.69 0.25 -29.90
N THR A 389 -8.03 -0.40 -30.86
CA THR A 389 -7.37 0.26 -32.00
C THR A 389 -8.10 0.07 -33.32
N ASN A 390 -9.29 -0.54 -33.33
CA ASN A 390 -10.06 -0.73 -34.57
C ASN A 390 -10.71 0.59 -35.05
N GLU A 391 -11.26 0.60 -36.27
CA GLU A 391 -11.85 1.80 -36.87
C GLU A 391 -12.93 2.44 -36.02
N ARG A 392 -13.88 1.64 -35.52
CA ARG A 392 -14.98 2.14 -34.69
C ARG A 392 -14.46 2.83 -33.44
N ASP A 393 -13.55 2.17 -32.73
CA ASP A 393 -13.07 2.61 -31.42
C ASP A 393 -12.22 3.89 -31.54
N TYR A 394 -11.33 4.00 -32.55
CA TYR A 394 -10.56 5.24 -32.70
C TYR A 394 -11.39 6.42 -33.23
N MET A 395 -12.45 6.15 -33.99
CA MET A 395 -13.38 7.19 -34.44
C MET A 395 -14.19 7.74 -33.26
N GLU A 396 -14.64 6.86 -32.35
CA GLU A 396 -15.28 7.25 -31.10
C GLU A 396 -14.35 8.11 -30.23
N TRP A 397 -13.07 7.72 -30.08
CA TRP A 397 -12.06 8.54 -29.41
C TRP A 397 -12.00 9.96 -29.99
N PHE A 398 -11.87 10.09 -31.31
CA PHE A 398 -11.77 11.41 -31.95
C PHE A 398 -13.05 12.22 -31.88
N GLU A 399 -14.22 11.58 -31.90
CA GLU A 399 -15.49 12.28 -31.75
C GLU A 399 -15.62 12.88 -30.34
N ILE A 400 -15.38 12.08 -29.31
CA ILE A 400 -15.52 12.52 -27.92
C ILE A 400 -14.46 13.56 -27.61
N THR A 401 -13.18 13.26 -27.84
CA THR A 401 -12.09 14.21 -27.54
C THR A 401 -12.13 15.45 -28.42
N GLY A 402 -12.65 15.30 -29.65
CA GLY A 402 -13.01 16.35 -30.59
C GLY A 402 -13.72 17.54 -29.95
N LYS A 403 -14.75 17.22 -29.16
CA LYS A 403 -15.66 18.17 -28.50
C LYS A 403 -15.22 18.48 -27.07
N GLN A 404 -14.82 17.44 -26.32
CA GLN A 404 -14.65 17.54 -24.88
C GLN A 404 -13.30 18.12 -24.46
N PHE A 405 -12.20 17.88 -25.21
CA PHE A 405 -10.92 18.50 -24.86
C PHE A 405 -10.96 20.03 -24.93
N PRO A 406 -11.44 20.67 -26.01
CA PRO A 406 -11.60 22.13 -26.05
C PRO A 406 -12.45 22.68 -24.92
N ALA A 407 -13.56 21.99 -24.60
CA ALA A 407 -14.46 22.39 -23.52
C ALA A 407 -13.71 22.44 -22.19
N TYR A 408 -13.05 21.35 -21.79
CA TYR A 408 -12.34 21.28 -20.51
C TYR A 408 -11.05 22.11 -20.46
N ILE A 409 -10.32 22.27 -21.58
CA ILE A 409 -9.20 23.21 -21.68
C ILE A 409 -9.67 24.63 -21.35
N LYS A 410 -10.84 25.02 -21.89
CA LYS A 410 -11.44 26.34 -21.63
C LYS A 410 -11.96 26.47 -20.20
N ILE A 411 -12.70 25.46 -19.71
CA ILE A 411 -13.30 25.47 -18.36
C ILE A 411 -12.20 25.61 -17.30
N PHE A 412 -11.16 24.79 -17.39
CA PHE A 412 -10.13 24.76 -16.36
C PHE A 412 -9.03 25.81 -16.53
N GLY A 413 -8.72 26.22 -17.76
CA GLY A 413 -7.65 27.18 -18.04
C GLY A 413 -6.29 26.80 -17.42
N ASN A 414 -6.05 25.50 -17.18
CA ASN A 414 -4.94 25.01 -16.38
C ASN A 414 -3.91 24.28 -17.26
N GLU A 415 -2.67 24.77 -17.25
CA GLU A 415 -1.61 24.23 -18.11
C GLU A 415 -1.17 22.81 -17.73
N SER A 416 -1.18 22.46 -16.44
CA SER A 416 -0.86 21.10 -15.97
C SER A 416 -1.84 20.08 -16.54
N PHE A 417 -3.14 20.37 -16.44
CA PHE A 417 -4.21 19.55 -17.00
C PHE A 417 -4.11 19.43 -18.53
N ASN A 418 -3.82 20.54 -19.23
CA ASN A 418 -3.60 20.52 -20.67
C ASN A 418 -2.45 19.57 -21.06
N GLN A 419 -1.38 19.54 -20.28
CA GLN A 419 -0.26 18.63 -20.47
C GLN A 419 -0.63 17.17 -20.21
N GLN A 420 -1.48 16.89 -19.21
CA GLN A 420 -2.02 15.55 -18.95
C GLN A 420 -2.87 15.06 -20.14
N LEU A 421 -3.82 15.87 -20.63
CA LEU A 421 -4.63 15.54 -21.81
C LEU A 421 -3.76 15.28 -23.04
N ARG A 422 -2.75 16.13 -23.26
CA ARG A 422 -1.77 15.95 -24.34
C ARG A 422 -1.01 14.63 -24.20
N ALA A 423 -0.55 14.29 -22.99
CA ALA A 423 0.17 13.05 -22.75
C ALA A 423 -0.70 11.82 -23.03
N LEU A 424 -1.96 11.86 -22.59
CA LEU A 424 -2.96 10.82 -22.83
C LEU A 424 -3.24 10.64 -24.33
N ALA A 425 -3.58 11.73 -25.03
CA ALA A 425 -3.83 11.72 -26.46
C ALA A 425 -2.62 11.20 -27.24
N ARG A 426 -1.42 11.64 -26.85
CA ARG A 426 -0.17 11.19 -27.47
C ARG A 426 0.07 9.69 -27.27
N LYS A 427 -0.25 9.16 -26.10
CA LYS A 427 -0.15 7.71 -25.84
C LYS A 427 -1.11 6.95 -26.73
N TYR A 428 -2.39 7.30 -26.73
CA TYR A 428 -3.42 6.61 -27.51
C TYR A 428 -3.12 6.65 -29.02
N THR A 429 -2.80 7.83 -29.59
CA THR A 429 -2.44 7.93 -31.02
C THR A 429 -1.17 7.14 -31.37
N LYS A 430 -0.19 7.06 -30.46
CA LYS A 430 0.99 6.21 -30.68
C LYS A 430 0.62 4.73 -30.78
N ASP A 431 -0.37 4.28 -30.02
CA ASP A 431 -0.82 2.89 -30.07
C ASP A 431 -1.59 2.61 -31.37
N LEU A 432 -2.40 3.56 -31.84
CA LEU A 432 -3.05 3.47 -33.16
C LEU A 432 -2.05 3.34 -34.31
N ILE A 433 -1.01 4.18 -34.36
CA ILE A 433 -0.02 4.14 -35.47
C ILE A 433 0.92 2.93 -35.42
N LYS A 434 1.01 2.23 -34.27
CA LYS A 434 1.72 0.94 -34.17
C LYS A 434 0.92 -0.18 -34.84
N VAL A 435 -0.41 -0.14 -34.76
CA VAL A 435 -1.29 -1.13 -35.37
C VAL A 435 -1.53 -0.80 -36.85
N HIS A 436 -1.89 0.45 -37.14
CA HIS A 436 -2.17 0.93 -38.49
C HIS A 436 -0.89 1.37 -39.21
N THR A 437 0.00 0.44 -39.53
CA THR A 437 1.33 0.77 -40.07
C THR A 437 1.33 1.24 -41.53
N ASN A 438 0.30 0.91 -42.31
CA ASN A 438 0.21 1.26 -43.73
C ASN A 438 -0.11 2.76 -43.90
N LYS A 439 0.95 3.55 -44.16
CA LYS A 439 0.82 5.02 -44.34
C LYS A 439 -0.06 5.47 -45.50
N ARG A 440 -0.33 4.58 -46.47
CA ARG A 440 -1.24 4.84 -47.60
C ARG A 440 -2.64 4.29 -47.35
N GLY A 441 -2.82 3.48 -46.31
CA GLY A 441 -4.10 2.96 -45.87
C GLY A 441 -5.08 4.07 -45.50
N LYS A 442 -6.38 3.73 -45.49
CA LYS A 442 -7.44 4.64 -45.08
C LYS A 442 -7.23 5.08 -43.61
N ASP A 443 -7.15 4.12 -42.69
CA ASP A 443 -7.07 4.37 -41.25
C ASP A 443 -5.90 5.27 -40.85
N TYR A 444 -4.69 4.98 -41.32
CA TYR A 444 -3.53 5.81 -40.99
C TYR A 444 -3.69 7.26 -41.47
N ARG A 445 -4.26 7.46 -42.68
CA ARG A 445 -4.49 8.80 -43.22
C ARG A 445 -5.55 9.54 -42.41
N ASP A 446 -6.61 8.85 -42.00
CA ASP A 446 -7.70 9.43 -41.21
C ASP A 446 -7.22 9.79 -39.80
N ILE A 447 -6.50 8.89 -39.12
CA ILE A 447 -5.84 9.14 -37.84
C ILE A 447 -4.91 10.34 -37.94
N LYS A 448 -4.04 10.37 -38.96
CA LYS A 448 -3.07 11.46 -39.15
C LYS A 448 -3.78 12.78 -39.41
N LYS A 449 -4.74 12.81 -40.33
CA LYS A 449 -5.47 14.04 -40.71
C LYS A 449 -6.21 14.62 -39.51
N THR A 450 -6.95 13.78 -38.80
CA THR A 450 -7.74 14.18 -37.63
C THR A 450 -6.83 14.67 -36.51
N THR A 451 -5.78 13.91 -36.17
CA THR A 451 -4.79 14.32 -35.15
C THR A 451 -4.12 15.64 -35.50
N MET A 452 -3.74 15.84 -36.78
CA MET A 452 -3.07 17.07 -37.20
C MET A 452 -3.97 18.29 -37.05
N ALA A 453 -5.25 18.17 -37.39
CA ALA A 453 -6.22 19.25 -37.21
C ALA A 453 -6.47 19.52 -35.72
N THR A 454 -6.90 18.50 -34.99
CA THR A 454 -7.36 18.68 -33.60
C THR A 454 -6.25 19.10 -32.66
N TRP A 455 -5.05 18.51 -32.73
CA TRP A 455 -3.96 18.85 -31.80
C TRP A 455 -3.34 20.22 -32.07
N GLN A 456 -3.44 20.71 -33.30
CA GLN A 456 -3.05 22.08 -33.61
C GLN A 456 -4.06 23.06 -32.99
N ASP A 457 -5.36 22.78 -33.14
CA ASP A 457 -6.44 23.58 -32.55
C ASP A 457 -6.37 23.60 -31.01
N TYR A 458 -6.02 22.48 -30.38
CA TYR A 458 -5.89 22.38 -28.92
C TYR A 458 -4.60 23.00 -28.37
N GLY A 459 -3.68 23.44 -29.25
CA GLY A 459 -2.36 23.91 -28.82
C GLY A 459 -1.44 22.81 -28.29
N PHE A 460 -1.76 21.52 -28.50
CA PHE A 460 -0.94 20.41 -28.03
C PHE A 460 0.41 20.37 -28.73
N MET A 461 0.46 20.56 -30.05
CA MET A 461 1.70 20.51 -30.83
C MET A 461 1.65 21.48 -32.01
N THR A 462 2.80 22.08 -32.33
CA THR A 462 2.94 22.86 -33.57
C THR A 462 2.88 21.97 -34.81
N GLU A 463 2.54 22.54 -35.95
CA GLU A 463 2.51 21.81 -37.23
C GLU A 463 3.85 21.09 -37.52
N LYS A 464 4.99 21.73 -37.19
CA LYS A 464 6.33 21.13 -37.34
C LYS A 464 6.49 19.90 -36.45
N GLN A 465 6.12 20.01 -35.18
CA GLN A 465 6.20 18.90 -34.23
C GLN A 465 5.27 17.75 -34.64
N LEU A 466 4.08 18.04 -35.16
CA LEU A 466 3.14 17.04 -35.69
C LEU A 466 3.70 16.33 -36.94
N LYS A 467 4.30 17.09 -37.87
CA LYS A 467 4.99 16.50 -39.03
C LYS A 467 6.10 15.55 -38.57
N GLU A 468 6.86 15.90 -37.53
CA GLU A 468 7.89 15.04 -36.96
C GLU A 468 7.31 13.81 -36.24
N PHE A 469 6.19 13.97 -35.52
CA PHE A 469 5.52 12.88 -34.82
C PHE A 469 5.10 11.73 -35.76
N PHE A 470 4.67 12.03 -36.99
CA PHE A 470 4.28 11.02 -38.00
C PHE A 470 5.41 10.61 -38.97
N LYS A 471 6.62 11.17 -38.83
CA LYS A 471 7.78 10.75 -39.62
C LYS A 471 8.26 9.37 -39.17
N THR A 472 8.72 8.55 -40.11
CA THR A 472 9.43 7.31 -39.77
C THR A 472 10.80 7.68 -39.18
N PRO A 473 11.20 7.16 -38.01
CA PRO A 473 12.57 7.29 -37.54
C PRO A 473 13.50 6.72 -38.61
N ARG A 474 14.50 7.50 -39.05
CA ARG A 474 15.55 6.98 -39.94
C ARG A 474 16.30 5.88 -39.18
N LYS A 475 16.53 4.71 -39.81
CA LYS A 475 17.46 3.71 -39.24
C LYS A 475 18.77 4.43 -38.92
N LYS A 476 19.27 4.33 -37.69
CA LYS A 476 20.63 4.79 -37.37
C LYS A 476 21.56 4.01 -38.30
N LYS A 477 22.37 4.73 -39.09
CA LYS A 477 23.51 4.10 -39.75
C LYS A 477 24.36 3.51 -38.64
N ILE A 478 24.61 2.21 -38.71
CA ILE A 478 25.70 1.59 -37.95
C ILE A 478 26.94 2.21 -38.58
N GLU A 479 27.68 3.01 -37.81
CA GLU A 479 29.03 3.41 -38.21
C GLU A 479 29.86 2.13 -38.17
N GLU A 480 30.36 1.71 -39.33
CA GLU A 480 31.28 0.58 -39.48
C GLU A 480 32.65 0.90 -38.89
#